data_AF-A0A645I6W5-F1
#
_entry.id   AF-A0A645I6W5-F1
#
_cell.length_a   1.000
_cell.length_b   1.000
_cell.length_c   1.000
_cell.angle_alpha   90.00
_cell.angle_beta   90.00
_cell.angle_gamma   90.00
#
_symmetry.space_group_name_H-M   'P 1'
#
loop_
_entity.id
_entity.type
_entity.pdbx_description
1 polymer ?
#
loop_
_entity_poly.entity_id
_entity_poly.type
_entity_poly.pdbx_seq_one_letter_code
_entity_poly.pdbx_strand_id
1 'polypeptide(L)' 'MGEDLISAARNLEKVEQILKDLPGLDCGSCGSPSCRTLAEDIVKGSAVELDCIFKMRDRIRYMAQEMVELADAQRRG' A
#
# COMPACT_ATOMS: atom_id res chain seq x y z
N MET A 1 -28.84 8.92 10.06
CA MET A 1 -28.35 10.08 9.27
C MET A 1 -26.95 10.54 9.68
N GLY A 2 -26.55 10.49 10.97
CA GLY A 2 -25.17 10.85 11.37
C GLY A 2 -24.10 9.80 11.09
N GLU A 3 -24.44 8.50 11.14
CA GLU A 3 -23.47 7.40 10.98
C GLU A 3 -22.86 7.34 9.57
N ASP A 4 -23.65 7.64 8.53
CA ASP A 4 -23.18 7.66 7.15
C ASP A 4 -22.16 8.77 6.91
N LEU A 5 -22.39 9.95 7.50
CA LEU A 5 -21.48 11.09 7.40
C LEU A 5 -20.15 10.82 8.11
N ILE A 6 -20.19 10.22 9.31
CA ILE A 6 -18.99 9.84 10.07
C ILE A 6 -18.21 8.74 9.32
N SER A 7 -18.92 7.83 8.66
CA SER A 7 -18.29 6.77 7.87
C SER A 7 -17.63 7.30 6.60
N ALA A 8 -18.28 8.25 5.91
CA ALA A 8 -17.71 8.93 4.75
C ALA A 8 -16.45 9.72 5.12
N ALA A 9 -16.47 10.47 6.23
CA ALA A 9 -15.30 11.21 6.72
C ALA A 9 -14.12 10.27 7.03
N ARG A 10 -14.37 9.17 7.73
CA ARG A 10 -13.35 8.14 8.01
C ARG A 10 -12.76 7.52 6.74
N ASN A 11 -13.58 7.28 5.72
CA ASN A 11 -13.09 6.76 4.45
C ASN A 11 -12.20 7.77 3.73
N LEU A 12 -12.56 9.05 3.71
CA LEU A 12 -11.73 10.10 3.14
C LEU A 12 -10.38 10.21 3.86
N GLU A 13 -10.37 10.17 5.19
CA GLU A 13 -9.12 10.17 5.97
C GLU A 13 -8.22 9.00 5.62
N LYS A 14 -8.78 7.79 5.45
CA LYS A 14 -8.02 6.60 5.02
C LYS A 14 -7.46 6.74 3.62
N VAL A 15 -8.22 7.29 2.68
CA VAL A 15 -7.73 7.56 1.32
C VAL A 15 -6.53 8.49 1.36
N GLU A 16 -6.61 9.58 2.12
CA GLU A 16 -5.51 10.54 2.25
C GLU A 16 -4.28 9.93 2.95
N GLN A 17 -4.46 9.03 3.92
CA GLN A 17 -3.36 8.28 4.54
C GLN A 17 -2.65 7.38 3.53
N ILE A 18 -3.39 6.53 2.81
CA ILE A 18 -2.83 5.63 1.81
C ILE A 18 -2.19 6.42 0.67
N LEU A 19 -2.80 7.52 0.22
CA LEU A 19 -2.26 8.36 -0.84
C LEU A 19 -0.90 8.96 -0.47
N LYS A 20 -0.70 9.36 0.80
CA LYS A 20 0.61 9.84 1.29
C LYS A 20 1.67 8.76 1.30
N ASP A 21 1.27 7.51 1.50
CA ASP A 21 2.18 6.37 1.48
C ASP A 21 2.52 5.93 0.05
N LEU A 22 1.67 6.23 -0.94
CA LEU A 22 1.91 5.97 -2.35
C LEU A 22 2.94 6.96 -2.96
N PRO A 23 3.63 6.59 -4.05
CA PRO A 23 4.70 7.40 -4.61
C PRO A 23 4.25 8.70 -5.29
N GLY A 24 2.95 8.89 -5.54
CA GLY A 24 2.40 10.12 -6.14
C GLY A 24 2.81 10.36 -7.61
N LEU A 25 3.18 9.30 -8.34
CA LEU A 25 3.72 9.39 -9.71
C LEU A 25 2.68 9.20 -10.83
N ASP A 26 1.47 8.74 -10.49
CA ASP A 26 0.38 8.49 -11.44
C ASP A 26 0.79 7.66 -12.68
N CYS A 27 1.66 6.67 -12.49
CA CYS A 27 2.23 5.86 -13.59
C CYS A 27 1.29 4.79 -14.18
N GLY A 28 0.14 4.50 -13.54
CA GLY A 28 -0.86 3.58 -14.06
C GLY A 28 -0.55 2.08 -14.00
N SER A 29 0.60 1.64 -13.47
CA SER A 29 0.99 0.22 -13.48
C SER A 29 0.07 -0.72 -12.68
N CYS A 30 -0.71 -0.17 -11.75
CA CYS A 30 -1.72 -0.90 -10.97
C CYS A 30 -3.07 -1.04 -11.70
N GLY A 31 -3.23 -0.41 -12.88
CA GLY A 31 -4.48 -0.36 -13.63
C GLY A 31 -5.39 0.83 -13.30
N SER A 32 -5.09 1.60 -12.23
CA SER A 32 -5.84 2.81 -11.88
C SER A 32 -5.23 4.07 -12.54
N PRO A 33 -6.05 5.09 -12.90
CA PRO A 33 -5.59 6.29 -13.61
C PRO A 33 -4.73 7.25 -12.76
N SER A 34 -4.75 7.11 -11.43
CA SER A 34 -3.91 7.90 -10.51
C SER A 34 -3.65 7.13 -9.22
N CYS A 35 -2.63 7.54 -8.46
CA CYS A 35 -2.34 7.03 -7.12
C CYS A 35 -3.52 7.26 -6.17
N ARG A 36 -4.24 8.39 -6.31
CA ARG A 36 -5.46 8.65 -5.52
C ARG A 36 -6.54 7.63 -5.83
N THR A 37 -6.72 7.27 -7.10
CA THR A 37 -7.72 6.26 -7.48
C THR A 37 -7.36 4.90 -6.89
N LEU A 38 -6.08 4.49 -6.94
CA LEU A 38 -5.64 3.27 -6.26
C LEU A 38 -5.92 3.34 -4.73
N ALA A 39 -5.66 4.47 -4.08
CA ALA A 39 -5.96 4.64 -2.65
C ALA A 39 -7.46 4.50 -2.35
N GLU A 40 -8.34 5.05 -3.20
CA GLU A 40 -9.79 4.87 -3.10
C GLU A 40 -10.20 3.41 -3.29
N ASP A 41 -9.62 2.72 -4.28
CA ASP A 41 -9.89 1.32 -4.57
C ASP A 41 -9.47 0.41 -3.40
N ILE A 42 -8.36 0.74 -2.72
CA ILE A 42 -7.92 0.05 -1.50
C ILE A 42 -8.94 0.25 -0.36
N VAL A 43 -9.43 1.47 -0.14
CA VAL A 43 -10.44 1.74 0.89
C VAL A 43 -11.78 1.04 0.58
N LYS A 44 -12.13 0.92 -0.71
CA LYS A 44 -13.30 0.16 -1.18
C LYS A 44 -13.10 -1.37 -1.11
N GLY A 45 -11.87 -1.84 -0.91
CA GLY A 45 -11.51 -3.25 -0.85
C GLY A 45 -11.40 -3.94 -2.22
N SER A 46 -11.31 -3.19 -3.31
CA SER A 46 -11.14 -3.72 -4.67
C SER A 46 -9.68 -3.78 -5.13
N ALA A 47 -8.75 -3.24 -4.34
CA ALA A 47 -7.31 -3.28 -4.60
C ALA A 47 -6.54 -3.40 -3.27
N VAL A 48 -5.24 -3.68 -3.34
CA VAL A 48 -4.34 -3.73 -2.19
C VAL A 48 -3.08 -2.87 -2.43
N GLU A 49 -2.39 -2.48 -1.36
CA GLU A 49 -1.18 -1.64 -1.45
C GLU A 49 -0.10 -2.26 -2.36
N LEU A 50 0.02 -3.60 -2.37
CA LEU A 50 0.99 -4.33 -3.19
C LEU A 50 0.65 -4.32 -4.69
N ASP A 51 -0.52 -3.84 -5.12
CA ASP A 51 -0.79 -3.61 -6.55
C ASP A 51 0.04 -2.44 -7.09
N CYS A 52 0.53 -1.57 -6.20
CA CYS A 52 1.54 -0.57 -6.56
C CYS A 52 2.90 -1.25 -6.74
N ILE A 53 3.44 -1.22 -7.97
CA ILE A 53 4.75 -1.82 -8.30
C ILE A 53 5.90 -1.34 -7.41
N PHE A 54 5.83 -0.09 -6.92
CA PHE A 54 6.84 0.46 -6.01
C PHE A 54 6.76 -0.23 -4.64
N LYS A 55 5.56 -0.32 -4.06
CA LYS A 55 5.29 -1.00 -2.79
C LYS A 55 5.59 -2.48 -2.84
N MET A 56 5.19 -3.15 -3.93
CA MET A 56 5.53 -4.55 -4.19
C MET A 56 7.03 -4.77 -4.18
N ARG A 57 7.78 -3.95 -4.92
CA ARG A 57 9.24 -4.07 -5.01
C ARG A 57 9.92 -3.81 -3.68
N ASP A 58 9.44 -2.85 -2.90
CA ASP A 58 9.97 -2.56 -1.57
C ASP A 58 9.70 -3.72 -0.60
N ARG A 59 8.51 -4.33 -0.66
CA ARG A 59 8.19 -5.54 0.12
C ARG A 59 9.09 -6.72 -0.25
N ILE A 60 9.32 -6.96 -1.54
CA ILE A 60 10.22 -8.02 -2.01
C ILE A 60 11.65 -7.80 -1.50
N ARG A 61 12.15 -6.57 -1.56
CA ARG A 61 13.49 -6.21 -1.06
C ARG A 61 13.61 -6.49 0.43
N TYR A 62 12.62 -6.07 1.22
CA TYR A 62 12.59 -6.31 2.66
C TYR A 62 12.63 -7.81 2.98
N MET A 63 11.76 -8.60 2.33
CA MET A 63 11.73 -10.05 2.53
C MET A 63 13.04 -10.73 2.13
N ALA A 64 13.65 -10.30 1.01
CA ALA A 64 14.95 -10.82 0.59
C ALA A 64 16.05 -10.51 1.61
N GLN A 65 16.03 -9.32 2.24
CA GLN A 65 16.96 -8.96 3.32
C GLN A 65 16.74 -9.83 4.56
N GLU A 66 15.50 -10.02 5.01
CA GLU A 66 15.18 -10.89 6.14
C GLU A 66 15.68 -12.33 5.93
N MET A 67 15.54 -12.87 4.71
CA MET A 67 16.06 -14.20 4.38
C MET A 67 17.59 -14.30 4.53
N VAL A 68 18.32 -13.26 4.13
CA VAL A 68 19.78 -13.21 4.27
C VAL A 68 20.16 -13.16 5.75
N GLU A 69 19.49 -12.32 6.54
CA GLU A 69 19.75 -12.18 7.98
C GLU A 69 19.48 -13.48 8.74
N LEU A 70 18.39 -14.17 8.42
CA LEU A 70 18.06 -15.48 9.01
C LEU A 70 19.13 -16.54 8.68
N ALA A 71 19.58 -16.59 7.43
CA ALA A 71 20.64 -17.50 7.00
C ALA A 71 21.99 -17.19 7.67
N ASP A 72 22.29 -15.92 7.92
CA ASP A 72 23.47 -15.50 8.67
C ASP A 72 23.39 -15.86 10.15
N ALA A 73 22.22 -15.70 10.78
CA ALA A 73 22.01 -16.06 12.19
C ALA A 73 22.22 -17.56 12.43
N GLN A 74 21.77 -18.42 11.50
CA GLN A 74 21.97 -19.87 11.57
C GLN A 74 23.43 -20.31 11.43
N ARG A 75 24.31 -19.47 10.86
CA ARG A 75 25.75 -19.75 10.71
C ARG A 75 26.59 -19.29 11.91
N ARG A 76 26.00 -18.50 12.82
CA ARG A 76 26.69 -17.96 14.01
C ARG A 76 26.42 -18.76 15.29
N GLY A 77 25.55 -19.77 15.23
CA GLY A 77 25.33 -20.76 16.30
C GLY A 77 26.05 -22.07 15.97
#